data_AF-A0AA36HN18-F1
#
_entry.id   AF-A0AA36HN18-F1
#
_cell.length_a   1.000
_cell.length_b   1.000
_cell.length_c   1.000
_cell.angle_alpha   90.00
_cell.angle_beta   90.00
_cell.angle_gamma   90.00
#
_symmetry.space_group_name_H-M   'P 1'
#
loop_
_entity.id
_entity.type
_entity.pdbx_description
1 polymer ?
#
loop_
_entity_poly.entity_id
_entity_poly.type
_entity_poly.pdbx_seq_one_letter_code
_entity_poly.pdbx_strand_id
1 'polypeptide(L)'
;MFLRLLIWVLESQVVVVHDHRDFLKKSSAAGSVTGTLISFWGPIMCFPQWIGGLIFGLLGCRPAAAIFAARMAAMCVVRTLDQKIPCTRGLGVCHLVTFPPVLWWLLTRTPNTTTGVDAYAEKFLSFQVYVIGLCLFLDARDLMFHCCGYPFPCYIREGVQAGLLDIKDPRAKRPVTLSARLIGP
;
A
#
# COMPACT_ATOMS: atom_id res chain seq x y z
N MET A 1 -17.36 -23.73 -0.99
CA MET A 1 -16.61 -22.77 -1.83
C MET A 1 -16.47 -21.41 -1.15
N PHE A 2 -17.57 -20.77 -0.72
CA PHE A 2 -17.57 -19.45 -0.06
C PHE A 2 -16.67 -19.32 1.17
N LEU A 3 -16.75 -20.27 2.11
CA LEU A 3 -15.92 -20.24 3.33
C LEU A 3 -14.41 -20.26 3.03
N ARG A 4 -13.99 -21.04 2.03
CA ARG A 4 -12.57 -21.10 1.62
C ARG A 4 -12.08 -19.78 1.04
N LEU A 5 -12.92 -19.12 0.25
CA LEU A 5 -12.61 -17.80 -0.30
C LEU A 5 -12.50 -16.75 0.82
N LEU A 6 -13.44 -16.76 1.77
CA LEU A 6 -13.41 -15.83 2.91
C LEU A 6 -12.14 -16.01 3.75
N ILE A 7 -11.78 -17.27 4.07
CA ILE A 7 -10.54 -17.59 4.78
C ILE A 7 -9.34 -17.05 4.02
N TRP A 8 -9.27 -17.29 2.71
CA TRP A 8 -8.16 -16.80 1.89
C TRP A 8 -8.05 -15.27 1.88
N VAL A 9 -9.17 -14.55 1.81
CA VAL A 9 -9.19 -13.08 1.88
C VAL A 9 -8.63 -12.59 3.22
N LEU A 10 -9.04 -13.20 4.33
CA LEU A 10 -8.58 -12.84 5.67
C LEU A 10 -7.10 -13.15 5.87
N GLU A 11 -6.66 -14.36 5.48
CA GLU A 11 -5.26 -14.75 5.52
C GLU A 11 -4.37 -13.80 4.70
N SER A 12 -4.87 -13.32 3.56
CA SER A 12 -4.10 -12.42 2.71
C SER A 12 -3.76 -11.11 3.42
N GLN A 13 -4.62 -10.63 4.32
CA GLN A 13 -4.35 -9.44 5.12
C GLN A 13 -3.15 -9.67 6.07
N VAL A 14 -3.09 -10.85 6.68
CA VAL A 14 -2.06 -11.19 7.68
C VAL A 14 -0.73 -11.48 6.99
N VAL A 15 -0.74 -12.33 5.96
CA VAL A 15 0.47 -12.76 5.24
C VAL A 15 1.19 -11.56 4.64
N VAL A 16 0.45 -10.69 3.92
CA VAL A 16 1.06 -9.51 3.27
C VAL A 16 1.67 -8.58 4.32
N VAL A 17 0.96 -8.28 5.41
CA VAL A 17 1.50 -7.40 6.45
C VAL A 17 2.72 -8.02 7.13
N HIS A 18 2.68 -9.32 7.42
CA HIS A 18 3.80 -10.02 8.01
C HIS A 18 5.04 -9.94 7.13
N ASP A 19 4.91 -10.32 5.85
CA ASP A 19 6.03 -10.42 4.93
C ASP A 19 6.61 -9.04 4.58
N HIS A 20 5.75 -8.05 4.33
CA HIS A 20 6.19 -6.69 4.02
C HIS A 20 6.86 -6.04 5.24
N ARG A 21 6.36 -6.30 6.46
CA ARG A 21 6.99 -5.84 7.69
C ARG A 21 8.37 -6.46 7.90
N ASP A 22 8.54 -7.75 7.58
CA ASP A 22 9.85 -8.41 7.67
C ASP A 22 10.86 -7.78 6.70
N PHE A 23 10.47 -7.55 5.43
CA PHE A 23 11.34 -6.86 4.47
C PHE A 23 11.72 -5.45 4.91
N LEU A 24 10.76 -4.70 5.44
CA LEU A 24 11.00 -3.35 5.95
C LEU A 24 11.92 -3.37 7.18
N LYS A 25 11.72 -4.30 8.12
CA LYS A 25 12.58 -4.48 9.29
C LYS A 25 14.02 -4.79 8.87
N LYS A 26 14.21 -5.72 7.93
CA LYS A 26 15.53 -6.08 7.39
C LYS A 26 16.18 -4.89 6.68
N SER A 27 15.40 -4.13 5.89
CA SER A 27 15.88 -2.94 5.20
C SER A 27 16.28 -1.82 6.17
N SER A 28 15.48 -1.60 7.23
CA SER A 28 15.82 -0.65 8.30
C SER A 28 17.07 -1.07 9.07
N ALA A 29 17.23 -2.38 9.36
CA ALA A 29 18.44 -2.92 9.98
C ALA A 29 19.70 -2.75 9.09
N ALA A 30 19.54 -2.68 7.77
CA ALA A 30 20.59 -2.31 6.82
C ALA A 30 20.95 -0.80 6.84
N GLY A 31 20.30 0.00 7.68
CA GLY A 31 20.48 1.46 7.72
C GLY A 31 19.66 2.22 6.67
N SER A 32 18.66 1.59 6.04
CA SER A 32 17.80 2.27 5.07
C SER A 32 16.89 3.30 5.75
N VAL A 33 17.17 4.59 5.53
CA VAL A 33 16.29 5.68 5.97
C VAL A 33 14.90 5.55 5.34
N THR A 34 14.84 5.22 4.04
CA THR A 34 13.58 5.02 3.33
C THR A 34 12.79 3.85 3.89
N GLY A 35 13.45 2.72 4.21
CA GLY A 35 12.80 1.57 4.85
C GLY A 35 12.22 1.92 6.22
N THR A 36 12.94 2.72 7.01
CA THR A 36 12.47 3.19 8.32
C THR A 36 11.27 4.12 8.20
N LEU A 37 11.32 5.08 7.26
CA LEU A 37 10.19 5.97 7.00
C LEU A 37 8.96 5.18 6.55
N ILE A 38 9.11 4.24 5.61
CA ILE A 38 7.98 3.43 5.14
C ILE A 38 7.41 2.55 6.26
N SER A 39 8.26 2.01 7.14
CA SER A 39 7.81 1.26 8.33
C SER A 39 6.90 2.06 9.25
N PHE A 40 7.13 3.37 9.35
CA PHE A 40 6.32 4.27 10.15
C PHE A 40 5.05 4.74 9.41
N TRP A 41 5.20 5.12 8.14
CA TRP A 41 4.11 5.66 7.32
C TRP A 41 3.10 4.61 6.87
N GLY A 42 3.54 3.38 6.60
CA GLY A 42 2.67 2.29 6.14
C GLY A 42 1.46 2.06 7.04
N PRO A 43 1.63 1.87 8.36
CA PRO A 43 0.53 1.75 9.30
C PRO A 43 -0.41 2.96 9.31
N ILE A 44 0.13 4.19 9.22
CA ILE A 44 -0.67 5.43 9.24
C ILE A 44 -1.57 5.54 8.01
N MET A 45 -1.10 5.11 6.84
CA MET A 45 -1.91 5.13 5.61
C MET A 45 -2.91 3.97 5.55
N CYS A 46 -2.54 2.79 6.05
CA CYS A 46 -3.31 1.56 5.89
C CYS A 46 -4.32 1.31 7.02
N PHE A 47 -3.95 1.51 8.29
CA PHE A 47 -4.81 1.15 9.43
C PHE A 47 -6.10 1.95 9.51
N PRO A 48 -6.12 3.26 9.21
CA PRO A 48 -7.38 3.99 9.16
C PRO A 48 -8.36 3.40 8.13
N GLN A 49 -7.88 2.81 7.03
CA GLN A 49 -8.74 2.20 6.02
C GLN A 49 -9.34 0.87 6.48
N TRP A 50 -8.59 0.08 7.25
CA TRP A 50 -9.12 -1.13 7.89
C TRP A 50 -10.12 -0.79 9.00
N ILE A 51 -9.68 0.00 9.97
CA ILE A 51 -10.46 0.26 11.19
C ILE A 51 -11.59 1.26 10.91
N GLY A 52 -11.24 2.44 10.40
CA GLY A 52 -12.21 3.50 10.09
C GLY A 52 -13.15 3.10 8.95
N GLY A 53 -12.62 2.48 7.89
CA GLY A 53 -13.44 1.98 6.78
C GLY A 53 -14.46 0.94 7.24
N LEU A 54 -14.06 -0.01 8.08
CA LEU A 54 -14.98 -1.01 8.65
C LEU A 54 -16.01 -0.38 9.59
N ILE A 55 -15.56 0.40 10.59
CA ILE A 55 -16.45 0.98 11.60
C ILE A 55 -17.49 1.89 10.93
N PHE A 56 -17.06 2.87 10.12
CA PHE A 56 -18.01 3.76 9.45
C PHE A 56 -18.85 3.02 8.40
N GLY A 57 -18.30 2.00 7.74
CA GLY A 57 -19.06 1.13 6.85
C GLY A 57 -20.20 0.40 7.56
N LEU A 58 -19.95 -0.17 8.75
CA LEU A 58 -20.96 -0.81 9.58
C LEU A 58 -22.02 0.18 10.10
N LEU A 59 -21.64 1.44 10.30
CA LEU A 59 -22.56 2.53 10.65
C LEU A 59 -23.34 3.09 9.43
N GLY A 60 -23.22 2.47 8.26
CA GLY A 60 -24.00 2.80 7.06
C GLY A 60 -23.31 3.76 6.08
N CYS A 61 -22.09 4.23 6.37
CA CYS A 61 -21.33 5.08 5.46
C CYS A 61 -20.80 4.26 4.27
N ARG A 62 -21.55 4.25 3.18
CA ARG A 62 -21.22 3.46 1.97
C ARG A 62 -19.83 3.78 1.39
N PRO A 63 -19.37 5.05 1.30
CA PRO A 63 -18.03 5.33 0.83
C PRO A 63 -16.94 4.73 1.72
N ALA A 64 -17.13 4.70 3.05
CA ALA A 64 -16.19 4.08 3.98
C ALA A 64 -16.13 2.55 3.79
N ALA A 65 -17.29 1.91 3.58
CA ALA A 65 -17.35 0.49 3.24
C ALA A 65 -16.61 0.18 1.92
N ALA A 66 -16.70 1.06 0.92
CA ALA A 66 -15.99 0.90 -0.35
C ALA A 66 -14.46 1.02 -0.18
N ILE A 67 -13.99 1.95 0.66
CA ILE A 67 -12.56 2.07 1.03
C ILE A 67 -12.08 0.77 1.69
N PHE A 68 -12.84 0.24 2.65
CA PHE A 68 -12.53 -1.03 3.31
C PHE A 68 -12.45 -2.17 2.30
N ALA A 69 -13.46 -2.33 1.44
CA ALA A 69 -13.50 -3.37 0.41
C ALA A 69 -12.33 -3.28 -0.57
N ALA A 70 -12.00 -2.07 -1.06
CA ALA A 70 -10.85 -1.85 -1.94
C ALA A 70 -9.53 -2.22 -1.27
N ARG A 71 -9.35 -1.88 0.01
CA ARG A 71 -8.17 -2.28 0.79
C ARG A 71 -8.07 -3.80 0.91
N MET A 72 -9.17 -4.49 1.25
CA MET A 72 -9.20 -5.95 1.34
C MET A 72 -8.84 -6.60 0.00
N ALA A 73 -9.38 -6.07 -1.10
CA ALA A 73 -9.06 -6.51 -2.46
C ALA A 73 -7.58 -6.24 -2.82
N ALA A 74 -7.03 -5.08 -2.45
CA ALA A 74 -5.63 -4.75 -2.72
C ALA A 74 -4.69 -5.76 -2.06
N MET A 75 -4.98 -6.19 -0.83
CA MET A 75 -4.19 -7.22 -0.14
C MET A 75 -4.27 -8.60 -0.83
N CYS A 76 -5.41 -8.93 -1.43
CA CYS A 76 -5.56 -10.15 -2.22
C CYS A 76 -4.74 -10.07 -3.52
N VAL A 77 -4.80 -8.93 -4.20
CA VAL A 77 -4.05 -8.68 -5.44
C VAL A 77 -2.55 -8.69 -5.17
N VAL A 78 -2.08 -7.98 -4.15
CA VAL A 78 -0.64 -7.92 -3.83
C VAL A 78 -0.10 -9.28 -3.40
N ARG A 79 -0.84 -10.09 -2.63
CA ARG A 79 -0.44 -11.48 -2.32
C ARG A 79 -0.21 -12.30 -3.60
N THR A 80 -1.02 -12.07 -4.63
CA THR A 80 -0.86 -12.74 -5.93
C THR A 80 0.32 -12.18 -6.72
N LEU A 81 0.55 -10.86 -6.65
CA LEU A 81 1.67 -10.21 -7.31
C LEU A 81 3.02 -10.57 -6.67
N ASP A 82 3.09 -10.70 -5.34
CA ASP A 82 4.30 -11.07 -4.60
C ASP A 82 4.84 -12.44 -5.03
N GLN A 83 3.98 -13.35 -5.49
CA GLN A 83 4.40 -14.64 -6.03
C GLN A 83 5.14 -14.51 -7.38
N LYS A 84 4.96 -13.40 -8.09
CA LYS A 84 5.49 -13.18 -9.45
C LYS A 84 6.61 -12.15 -9.49
N ILE A 85 6.45 -11.05 -8.73
CA ILE A 85 7.35 -9.89 -8.74
C ILE A 85 7.65 -9.41 -7.30
N PRO A 86 8.18 -10.31 -6.44
CA PRO A 86 8.40 -10.01 -5.02
C PRO A 86 9.33 -8.83 -4.81
N CYS A 87 9.05 -8.02 -3.79
CA CYS A 87 9.88 -6.89 -3.37
C CYS A 87 10.09 -5.82 -4.45
N THR A 88 9.24 -5.78 -5.49
CA THR A 88 9.37 -4.80 -6.57
C THR A 88 8.45 -3.59 -6.38
N ARG A 89 8.82 -2.48 -7.01
CA ARG A 89 8.01 -1.27 -7.19
C ARG A 89 6.68 -1.54 -7.89
N GLY A 90 6.59 -2.60 -8.70
CA GLY A 90 5.37 -2.97 -9.42
C GLY A 90 4.25 -3.48 -8.52
N LEU A 91 4.52 -3.77 -7.24
CA LEU A 91 3.50 -4.22 -6.29
C LEU A 91 2.40 -3.17 -6.07
N GLY A 92 2.69 -1.87 -6.28
CA GLY A 92 1.71 -0.78 -6.22
C GLY A 92 0.54 -0.91 -7.20
N VAL A 93 0.64 -1.79 -8.21
CA VAL A 93 -0.48 -2.13 -9.12
C VAL A 93 -1.72 -2.58 -8.35
N CYS A 94 -1.55 -3.21 -7.17
CA CYS A 94 -2.67 -3.62 -6.34
C CYS A 94 -3.58 -2.45 -5.93
N HIS A 95 -3.02 -1.25 -5.76
CA HIS A 95 -3.80 -0.06 -5.44
C HIS A 95 -4.35 0.58 -6.71
N LEU A 96 -3.56 0.64 -7.79
CA LEU A 96 -3.97 1.19 -9.08
C LEU A 96 -5.20 0.48 -9.66
N VAL A 97 -5.44 -0.79 -9.32
CA VAL A 97 -6.64 -1.52 -9.80
C VAL A 97 -7.83 -1.44 -8.84
N THR A 98 -7.60 -1.17 -7.55
CA THR A 98 -8.66 -1.24 -6.54
C THR A 98 -9.18 0.13 -6.09
N PHE A 99 -8.31 1.13 -6.02
CA PHE A 99 -8.65 2.43 -5.43
C PHE A 99 -9.13 3.51 -6.41
N PRO A 100 -8.84 3.53 -7.73
CA PRO A 100 -9.35 4.60 -8.59
C PRO A 100 -10.87 4.71 -8.65
N PRO A 101 -11.66 3.62 -8.71
CA PRO A 101 -13.12 3.73 -8.66
C PRO A 101 -13.61 4.34 -7.34
N VAL A 102 -12.94 4.01 -6.23
CA VAL A 102 -13.26 4.56 -4.90
C VAL A 102 -12.91 6.05 -4.85
N LEU A 103 -11.72 6.43 -5.29
CA LEU A 103 -11.29 7.83 -5.32
C LEU A 103 -12.22 8.67 -6.20
N TRP A 104 -12.56 8.18 -7.39
CA TRP A 104 -13.50 8.85 -8.28
C TRP A 104 -14.83 9.12 -7.57
N TRP A 105 -15.42 8.09 -6.93
CA TRP A 105 -16.66 8.26 -6.19
C TRP A 105 -16.53 9.26 -5.03
N LEU A 106 -15.42 9.22 -4.28
CA LEU A 106 -15.17 10.17 -3.20
C LEU A 106 -15.07 11.62 -3.69
N LEU A 107 -14.55 11.86 -4.90
CA LEU A 107 -14.39 13.18 -5.50
C LEU A 107 -15.68 13.71 -6.11
N THR A 108 -16.56 12.84 -6.61
CA THR A 108 -17.80 13.26 -7.30
C THR A 108 -19.05 13.21 -6.44
N ARG A 109 -19.00 12.60 -5.26
CA ARG A 109 -20.14 12.55 -4.34
C ARG A 109 -20.40 13.93 -3.70
N THR A 110 -21.64 14.18 -3.31
CA THR A 110 -21.97 15.28 -2.41
C THR A 110 -21.64 14.89 -0.96
N PRO A 111 -20.84 15.69 -0.23
CA PRO A 111 -20.56 15.44 1.19
C PRO A 111 -21.84 15.52 2.03
N ASN A 112 -22.02 14.59 2.98
CA ASN A 112 -23.13 14.65 3.93
C ASN A 112 -22.66 15.27 5.25
N THR A 113 -22.91 16.56 5.44
CA THR A 113 -22.41 17.32 6.59
C THR A 113 -23.42 17.48 7.73
N THR A 114 -24.23 16.45 7.99
CA THR A 114 -25.11 16.39 9.16
C THR A 114 -24.32 16.26 10.46
N THR A 115 -24.91 16.68 11.59
CA THR A 115 -24.27 16.62 12.91
C THR A 115 -24.11 15.17 13.40
N GLY A 116 -23.17 14.93 14.32
CA GLY A 116 -22.96 13.61 14.92
C GLY A 116 -22.03 12.72 14.09
N VAL A 117 -22.41 11.46 13.92
CA VAL A 117 -21.57 10.40 13.29
C VAL A 117 -21.19 10.75 11.85
N ASP A 118 -22.10 11.38 11.10
CA ASP A 118 -21.87 11.76 9.71
C ASP A 118 -20.72 12.76 9.56
N ALA A 119 -20.63 13.77 10.44
CA ALA A 119 -19.53 14.73 10.44
C ALA A 119 -18.15 14.06 10.67
N TYR A 120 -18.07 13.04 11.52
CA TYR A 120 -16.84 12.28 11.73
C TYR A 120 -16.50 11.40 10.52
N ALA A 121 -17.50 10.76 9.92
CA ALA A 121 -17.34 10.00 8.70
C ALA A 121 -16.81 10.89 7.56
N GLU A 122 -17.34 12.10 7.40
CA GLU A 122 -16.86 13.04 6.37
C GLU A 122 -15.41 13.49 6.56
N LYS A 123 -14.98 13.72 7.81
CA LYS A 123 -13.57 14.01 8.12
C LYS A 123 -12.68 12.83 7.75
N PHE A 124 -13.10 11.61 8.08
CA PHE A 124 -12.41 10.39 7.68
C PHE A 124 -12.32 10.27 6.15
N LEU A 125 -13.43 10.45 5.43
CA LEU A 125 -13.45 10.37 3.97
C LEU A 125 -12.56 11.44 3.32
N SER A 126 -12.57 12.66 3.86
CA SER A 126 -11.70 13.75 3.39
C SER A 126 -10.23 13.40 3.56
N PHE A 127 -9.83 12.88 4.73
CA PHE A 127 -8.48 12.35 4.95
C PHE A 127 -8.13 11.24 3.95
N GLN A 128 -9.07 10.34 3.67
CA GLN A 128 -8.86 9.24 2.72
C GLN A 128 -8.71 9.69 1.27
N VAL A 129 -9.36 10.77 0.84
CA VAL A 129 -9.11 11.37 -0.49
C VAL A 129 -7.62 11.71 -0.66
N TYR A 130 -7.00 12.35 0.34
CA TYR A 130 -5.58 12.70 0.28
C TYR A 130 -4.68 11.47 0.33
N VAL A 131 -4.95 10.52 1.23
CA VAL A 131 -4.14 9.30 1.36
C VAL A 131 -4.22 8.46 0.09
N ILE A 132 -5.42 8.20 -0.43
CA ILE A 132 -5.62 7.40 -1.63
C ILE A 132 -5.01 8.11 -2.85
N GLY A 133 -5.23 9.42 -2.99
CA GLY A 133 -4.65 10.21 -4.08
C GLY A 133 -3.13 10.16 -4.08
N LEU A 134 -2.50 10.37 -2.92
CA LEU A 134 -1.05 10.27 -2.77
C LEU A 134 -0.53 8.86 -3.08
N CYS A 135 -1.22 7.83 -2.57
CA CYS A 135 -0.86 6.43 -2.81
C CYS A 135 -0.88 6.11 -4.31
N LEU A 136 -1.98 6.44 -5.00
CA LEU A 136 -2.12 6.19 -6.44
C LEU A 136 -1.06 6.93 -7.26
N PHE A 137 -0.72 8.17 -6.89
CA PHE A 137 0.35 8.92 -7.54
C PHE A 137 1.71 8.23 -7.37
N LEU A 138 2.06 7.84 -6.14
CA LEU A 138 3.33 7.17 -5.85
C LEU A 138 3.41 5.78 -6.51
N ASP A 139 2.31 5.03 -6.52
CA ASP A 139 2.22 3.72 -7.16
C ASP A 139 2.32 3.81 -8.68
N ALA A 140 1.70 4.83 -9.29
CA ALA A 140 1.85 5.09 -10.73
C ALA A 140 3.30 5.42 -11.07
N ARG A 141 3.96 6.27 -10.28
CA ARG A 141 5.38 6.58 -10.43
C ARG A 141 6.25 5.32 -10.32
N ASP A 142 6.02 4.50 -9.30
CA ASP A 142 6.78 3.29 -9.05
C ASP A 142 6.54 2.22 -10.14
N LEU A 143 5.33 2.15 -10.70
CA LEU A 143 5.03 1.35 -11.88
C LEU A 143 5.81 1.83 -13.11
N MET A 144 5.89 3.14 -13.37
CA MET A 144 6.71 3.66 -14.48
C MET A 144 8.18 3.26 -14.31
N PHE A 145 8.75 3.41 -13.11
CA PHE A 145 10.13 2.98 -12.85
C PHE A 145 10.32 1.47 -13.02
N HIS A 146 9.34 0.67 -12.60
CA HIS A 146 9.35 -0.77 -12.84
C HIS A 146 9.41 -1.08 -14.35
N CYS A 147 8.54 -0.46 -15.14
CA CYS A 147 8.51 -0.63 -16.60
C CYS A 147 9.81 -0.14 -17.28
N CYS A 148 10.46 0.90 -16.76
CA CYS A 148 11.75 1.39 -17.24
C CYS A 148 12.94 0.53 -16.82
N GLY A 149 12.73 -0.65 -16.22
CA GLY A 149 13.81 -1.56 -15.84
C GLY A 149 14.47 -1.26 -14.50
N TYR A 150 13.82 -0.46 -13.64
CA TYR A 150 14.23 -0.19 -12.27
C TYR A 150 13.26 -0.79 -11.25
N PRO A 151 13.13 -2.12 -11.20
CA PRO A 151 12.06 -2.77 -10.48
C PRO A 151 12.19 -2.70 -8.96
N PHE A 152 13.37 -2.46 -8.39
CA PHE A 152 13.57 -2.49 -6.94
C PHE A 152 13.62 -1.08 -6.33
N PRO A 153 12.89 -0.83 -5.24
CA PRO A 153 13.01 0.41 -4.49
C PRO A 153 14.31 0.44 -3.69
N CYS A 154 14.75 1.64 -3.31
CA CYS A 154 16.07 1.85 -2.69
C CYS A 154 16.26 1.03 -1.41
N TYR A 155 15.25 0.96 -0.55
CA TYR A 155 15.32 0.22 0.71
C TYR A 155 15.54 -1.29 0.51
N ILE A 156 14.96 -1.88 -0.54
CA ILE A 156 15.20 -3.28 -0.89
C ILE A 156 16.65 -3.47 -1.38
N ARG A 157 17.14 -2.58 -2.25
CA ARG A 157 18.53 -2.67 -2.73
C ARG A 157 19.55 -2.52 -1.60
N GLU A 158 19.29 -1.61 -0.65
CA GLU A 158 20.11 -1.43 0.55
C GLU A 158 20.11 -2.70 1.41
N GLY A 159 18.94 -3.33 1.61
CA GLY A 159 18.85 -4.63 2.29
C GLY A 159 19.62 -5.76 1.59
N VAL A 160 19.61 -5.78 0.25
CA VAL A 160 20.40 -6.76 -0.54
C VAL A 160 21.90 -6.47 -0.44
N GLN A 161 22.32 -5.21 -0.54
CA GLN A 161 23.73 -4.81 -0.42
C GLN A 161 24.32 -5.12 0.96
N ALA A 162 23.50 -5.02 2.01
CA ALA A 162 23.87 -5.40 3.37
C ALA A 162 23.82 -6.92 3.62
N GLY A 163 23.40 -7.74 2.64
CA GLY A 163 23.27 -9.18 2.78
C GLY A 163 22.11 -9.64 3.66
N LEU A 164 21.15 -8.75 3.98
CA LEU A 164 19.98 -9.07 4.81
C LEU A 164 18.78 -9.55 4.00
N LEU A 165 18.77 -9.32 2.69
CA LEU A 165 17.77 -9.79 1.75
C LEU A 165 18.42 -10.63 0.65
N ASP A 166 17.94 -11.86 0.47
CA ASP A 166 18.38 -12.74 -0.61
C ASP A 166 17.53 -12.53 -1.87
N ILE A 167 17.98 -11.62 -2.74
CA ILE A 167 17.38 -11.37 -4.05
C ILE A 167 18.43 -11.63 -5.12
N LYS A 168 18.18 -12.62 -5.98
CA LYS A 168 19.12 -13.07 -7.03
C LYS A 168 19.22 -12.13 -8.22
N ASP A 169 18.23 -11.25 -8.42
CA ASP A 169 18.19 -10.32 -9.55
C ASP A 169 19.36 -9.30 -9.47
N PRO A 170 20.22 -9.19 -10.50
CA PRO A 170 21.37 -8.28 -10.47
C PRO A 170 20.96 -6.80 -10.36
N ARG A 171 19.75 -6.43 -10.80
CA ARG A 171 19.25 -5.05 -10.68
C ARG A 171 19.04 -4.63 -9.23
N ALA A 172 18.80 -5.59 -8.32
CA ALA A 172 18.68 -5.33 -6.89
C ALA A 172 20.02 -4.95 -6.24
N LYS A 173 21.16 -5.25 -6.88
CA LYS A 173 22.50 -4.94 -6.39
C LYS A 173 23.01 -3.56 -6.82
N ARG A 174 22.27 -2.85 -7.69
CA ARG A 174 22.66 -1.52 -8.20
C ARG A 174 22.89 -0.52 -7.05
N PRO A 175 23.94 0.32 -7.13
CA PRO A 175 24.30 1.25 -6.06
C PRO A 175 23.16 2.23 -5.74
N VAL A 176 23.03 2.58 -4.47
CA VAL A 176 22.04 3.55 -3.99
C VAL A 176 22.68 4.91 -3.83
N THR A 177 22.34 5.83 -4.73
CA THR A 177 22.79 7.23 -4.71
C THR A 177 21.83 8.09 -3.89
N LEU A 178 22.27 9.30 -3.53
CA LEU A 178 21.40 10.28 -2.88
C LEU A 178 20.18 10.63 -3.76
N SER A 179 20.42 10.79 -5.07
CA SER A 179 19.35 11.01 -6.07
C SER A 179 18.33 9.87 -6.05
N ALA A 180 18.80 8.62 -6.00
CA ALA A 180 17.94 7.44 -5.93
C ALA A 180 17.00 7.47 -4.72
N ARG A 181 17.46 8.02 -3.58
CA ARG A 181 16.66 8.15 -2.36
C ARG A 181 15.61 9.25 -2.44
N LEU A 182 15.89 10.35 -3.15
CA LEU A 182 15.04 11.54 -3.18
C LEU A 182 13.99 11.51 -4.29
N ILE A 183 14.40 11.17 -5.51
CA ILE A 183 13.56 11.37 -6.71
C ILE A 183 13.25 10.08 -7.47
N GLY A 184 14.10 9.06 -7.36
CA GLY A 184 13.99 7.84 -8.14
C GLY A 184 15.33 7.34 -8.67
N PRO A 185 15.37 6.07 -9.10
CA PRO A 185 16.59 5.29 -9.33
C PRO A 185 17.49 5.80 -10.45
#